data_AF-A0A5C6ESQ5-F1
#
_entry.id   AF-A0A5C6ESQ5-F1
#
_cell.length_a   1.000
_cell.length_b   1.000
_cell.length_c   1.000
_cell.angle_alpha   90.00
_cell.angle_beta   90.00
_cell.angle_gamma   90.00
#
_symmetry.space_group_name_H-M   'P 1'
#
loop_
_entity.id
_entity.type
_entity.pdbx_description
1 polymer ?
#
loop_
_entity_poly.entity_id
_entity_poly.type
_entity_poly.pdbx_seq_one_letter_code
_entity_poly.pdbx_strand_id
1 'polypeptide(L)'
;MTQPSRCADCDGELEVGFIPDVSMGAALQTAWHRGVPDDKTILDYLKFGPGVKYDRSQLLPVRAFRCKACGLLRLYANDQTA
;
A
#
# COMPACT_ATOMS: atom_id res chain seq x y z
N MET A 1 -14.50 8.23 -7.57
CA MET A 1 -15.19 7.57 -6.41
C MET A 1 -15.24 8.48 -5.17
N THR A 2 -16.31 8.45 -4.37
CA THR A 2 -16.42 9.22 -3.12
C THR A 2 -15.52 8.63 -2.03
N GLN A 3 -14.66 9.43 -1.41
CA GLN A 3 -13.83 8.99 -0.30
C GLN A 3 -14.71 8.61 0.92
N PRO A 4 -14.45 7.49 1.60
CA PRO A 4 -15.21 7.12 2.79
C PRO A 4 -14.94 8.12 3.92
N SER A 5 -15.98 8.80 4.39
CA SER A 5 -15.90 9.77 5.49
C SER A 5 -16.29 9.19 6.85
N ARG A 6 -16.96 8.02 6.86
CA ARG A 6 -17.49 7.37 8.07
C ARG A 6 -16.99 5.93 8.21
N CYS A 7 -16.71 5.55 9.45
CA CYS A 7 -16.29 4.20 9.84
C CYS A 7 -17.47 3.23 9.71
N ALA A 8 -17.25 2.08 9.05
CA ALA A 8 -18.29 1.08 8.89
C ALA A 8 -18.67 0.37 10.21
N ASP A 9 -17.76 0.36 11.18
CA ASP A 9 -17.91 -0.43 12.40
C ASP A 9 -18.52 0.40 13.55
N CYS A 10 -18.27 1.72 13.57
CA CYS A 10 -18.68 2.58 14.69
C CYS A 10 -19.22 3.96 14.28
N ASP A 11 -19.40 4.21 12.97
CA ASP A 11 -19.84 5.50 12.39
C ASP A 11 -18.99 6.74 12.76
N GLY A 12 -17.80 6.53 13.32
CA GLY A 12 -16.85 7.58 13.64
C GLY A 12 -16.24 8.24 12.39
N GLU A 13 -15.71 9.45 12.56
CA GLU A 13 -14.96 10.17 11.52
C GLU A 13 -13.71 9.39 11.09
N LEU A 14 -13.49 9.30 9.78
CA LEU A 14 -12.27 8.75 9.19
C LEU A 14 -11.28 9.87 8.84
N GLU A 15 -10.01 9.71 9.19
CA GLU A 15 -8.90 10.56 8.77
C GLU A 15 -8.07 9.89 7.67
N VAL A 16 -7.61 10.67 6.70
CA VAL A 16 -6.75 10.20 5.61
C VAL A 16 -5.31 10.06 6.12
N GLY A 17 -4.63 8.99 5.70
CA GLY A 17 -3.21 8.79 5.93
C GLY A 17 -2.59 7.84 4.91
N PHE A 18 -1.33 7.48 5.16
CA PHE A 18 -0.58 6.48 4.39
C PHE A 18 0.36 5.73 5.32
N ILE A 19 0.77 4.53 4.91
CA ILE A 19 1.78 3.73 5.62
C ILE A 19 3.11 3.95 4.88
N PRO A 20 4.11 4.58 5.53
CA PRO A 20 5.44 4.67 4.93
C PRO A 20 6.10 3.30 4.96
N ASP A 21 6.58 2.85 3.80
CA ASP A 21 7.51 1.72 3.69
C ASP A 21 8.94 2.28 3.78
N VAL A 22 9.60 2.00 4.91
CA VAL A 22 10.93 2.56 5.21
C VAL A 22 11.97 1.47 5.05
N SER A 23 12.91 1.71 4.14
CA SER A 23 14.08 0.87 3.92
C SER A 23 15.35 1.69 4.11
N MET A 24 16.52 1.03 4.03
CA MET A 24 17.82 1.68 4.19
C MET A 24 17.99 2.85 3.22
N GLY A 25 17.81 4.08 3.72
CA GLY A 25 18.01 5.32 2.97
C GLY A 25 16.79 5.84 2.20
N ALA A 26 15.62 5.23 2.31
CA ALA A 26 14.41 5.71 1.62
C ALA A 26 13.13 5.43 2.42
N ALA A 27 12.18 6.37 2.35
CA ALA A 27 10.81 6.19 2.78
C ALA A 27 9.90 6.35 1.56
N LEU A 28 9.13 5.31 1.23
CA LEU A 28 8.25 5.25 0.07
C LEU A 28 6.80 5.09 0.52
N GLN A 29 5.84 5.47 -0.32
CA GLN A 29 4.45 5.13 -0.06
C GLN A 29 4.24 3.63 -0.31
N THR A 30 3.64 2.92 0.65
CA THR A 30 3.27 1.51 0.49
C THR A 30 2.34 1.34 -0.71
N ALA A 31 2.58 0.30 -1.51
CA ALA A 31 1.80 -0.04 -2.68
C ALA A 31 1.30 -1.49 -2.62
N TRP A 32 0.14 -1.74 -3.21
CA TRP A 32 -0.38 -3.07 -3.45
C TRP A 32 0.07 -3.53 -4.84
N HIS A 33 0.43 -4.80 -4.95
CA HIS A 33 0.79 -5.44 -6.22
C HIS A 33 -0.22 -6.54 -6.54
N ARG A 34 -0.60 -6.66 -7.82
CA ARG A 34 -1.51 -7.71 -8.28
C ARG A 34 -0.76 -9.03 -8.46
N GLY A 35 -1.16 -10.06 -7.72
CA GLY A 35 -0.68 -11.42 -7.88
C GLY A 35 0.22 -11.87 -6.74
N VAL A 36 1.12 -12.81 -7.02
CA VAL A 36 2.14 -13.30 -6.08
C VAL A 36 3.51 -12.79 -6.51
N PRO A 37 4.47 -12.64 -5.58
CA PRO A 37 5.83 -12.24 -5.94
C PRO A 37 6.52 -13.28 -6.82
N ASP A 38 7.36 -12.83 -7.74
CA ASP A 38 8.19 -13.72 -8.55
C ASP A 38 9.42 -14.19 -7.75
N ASP A 39 9.82 -15.44 -7.99
CA ASP A 39 11.07 -15.97 -7.48
C ASP A 39 12.26 -15.21 -8.10
N LYS A 40 13.23 -14.87 -7.26
CA LYS A 40 14.50 -14.29 -7.73
C LYS A 40 15.45 -15.39 -8.17
N THR A 41 16.08 -15.19 -9.32
CA THR A 41 17.25 -15.97 -9.73
C THR A 41 18.52 -15.43 -9.06
N ILE A 42 19.61 -16.20 -9.08
CA ILE A 42 20.94 -15.76 -8.60
C ILE A 42 21.37 -14.45 -9.31
N LEU A 43 21.07 -14.32 -10.60
CA LEU A 43 21.35 -13.11 -11.37
C LEU A 43 20.51 -11.91 -10.89
N ASP A 44 19.24 -12.12 -10.54
CA ASP A 44 18.38 -11.06 -9.99
C ASP A 44 18.92 -10.55 -8.65
N TYR A 45 19.43 -11.43 -7.78
CA TYR A 45 20.06 -11.04 -6.52
C TYR A 45 21.31 -10.20 -6.72
N LEU A 46 22.19 -10.58 -7.65
CA LEU A 46 23.42 -9.84 -7.94
C LEU A 46 23.15 -8.44 -8.52
N LYS A 47 22.11 -8.30 -9.35
CA LYS A 47 21.82 -7.05 -10.06
C LYS A 47 20.95 -6.08 -9.26
N PHE A 48 19.98 -6.59 -8.51
CA PHE A 48 18.96 -5.75 -7.85
C PHE A 48 18.99 -5.87 -6.32
N GLY A 49 19.90 -6.68 -5.77
CA GLY A 49 20.01 -6.90 -4.34
C GLY A 49 18.92 -7.82 -3.77
N PRO A 50 18.87 -7.96 -2.43
CA PRO A 50 17.86 -8.76 -1.74
C PRO A 50 16.44 -8.19 -1.92
N GLY A 51 15.41 -8.98 -1.59
CA GLY A 51 13.99 -8.61 -1.70
C GLY A 51 13.21 -9.50 -2.68
N VAL A 52 11.97 -9.14 -2.99
CA VAL A 52 11.13 -9.87 -3.96
C VAL A 52 11.21 -9.26 -5.35
N LYS A 53 11.00 -10.09 -6.39
CA LYS A 53 10.86 -9.60 -7.76
C LYS A 53 9.37 -9.35 -8.03
N TYR A 54 9.08 -8.21 -8.67
CA TYR A 54 7.71 -7.79 -8.95
C TYR A 54 7.69 -6.84 -10.16
N ASP A 55 6.57 -6.81 -10.88
CA ASP A 55 6.33 -5.85 -11.96
C ASP A 55 5.89 -4.49 -11.37
N ARG A 56 6.76 -3.49 -11.48
CA ARG A 56 6.49 -2.14 -10.96
C ARG A 56 5.30 -1.46 -11.67
N SER A 57 4.96 -1.86 -12.89
CA SER A 57 3.83 -1.29 -13.64
C SER A 57 2.46 -1.74 -13.08
N GLN A 58 2.43 -2.80 -12.28
CA GLN A 58 1.23 -3.35 -11.64
C GLN A 58 1.03 -2.80 -10.21
N LEU A 59 1.85 -1.84 -9.77
CA LEU A 59 1.71 -1.25 -8.44
C LEU A 59 0.59 -0.24 -8.39
N LEU A 60 -0.28 -0.40 -7.39
CA LEU A 60 -1.30 0.58 -7.02
C LEU A 60 -0.94 1.21 -5.67
N PRO A 61 -0.81 2.54 -5.56
CA PRO A 61 -0.50 3.17 -4.29
C PRO A 61 -1.65 2.95 -3.29
N VAL A 62 -1.31 2.52 -2.07
CA VAL A 62 -2.30 2.30 -1.01
C VAL A 62 -2.62 3.63 -0.34
N ARG A 63 -3.91 3.95 -0.24
CA ARG A 63 -4.44 5.01 0.63
C ARG A 63 -5.00 4.40 1.90
N ALA A 64 -4.71 5.01 3.04
CA ALA A 64 -5.21 4.57 4.33
C ALA A 64 -6.25 5.54 4.88
N PHE A 65 -7.29 5.00 5.53
CA PHE A 65 -8.28 5.76 6.29
C PHE A 65 -8.39 5.17 7.68
N ARG A 66 -8.03 5.95 8.71
CA ARG A 66 -8.09 5.51 10.10
C ARG A 66 -9.32 6.11 10.77
N CYS A 67 -10.08 5.33 11.51
CA CYS A 67 -11.13 5.86 12.37
C CYS A 67 -10.52 6.53 13.60
N LYS A 68 -10.87 7.80 13.83
CA LYS A 68 -10.42 8.55 15.00
C LYS A 68 -11.02 8.05 16.31
N ALA A 69 -12.17 7.37 16.25
CA ALA A 69 -12.90 6.87 17.42
C ALA A 69 -12.46 5.45 17.83
N CYS A 70 -12.53 4.47 16.92
CA CYS A 70 -12.25 3.06 17.24
C CYS A 70 -10.90 2.54 16.73
N GLY A 71 -10.18 3.32 15.91
CA GLY A 71 -8.90 2.92 15.36
C GLY A 71 -8.94 1.99 14.15
N LEU A 72 -10.13 1.59 13.65
CA LEU A 72 -10.25 0.81 12.41
C LEU A 72 -9.42 1.45 11.29
N LEU A 73 -8.56 0.67 10.64
CA LEU A 73 -7.72 1.11 9.52
C LEU A 73 -8.18 0.43 8.23
N ARG A 74 -8.63 1.22 7.25
CA ARG A 74 -9.04 0.73 5.92
C ARG A 74 -7.98 1.09 4.89
N LEU A 75 -7.54 0.10 4.11
CA LEU A 75 -6.54 0.26 3.06
C LEU A 75 -7.21 0.08 1.69
N TYR A 76 -6.97 1.02 0.77
CA TYR A 76 -7.55 1.01 -0.56
C TYR A 76 -6.45 1.13 -1.62
N ALA A 77 -6.46 0.18 -2.56
CA ALA A 77 -5.59 0.14 -3.73
C ALA A 77 -6.44 0.23 -4.99
N ASN A 78 -7.05 1.41 -5.22
CA ASN A 78 -7.90 1.64 -6.39
C ASN A 78 -7.05 2.20 -7.53
N ASP A 79 -7.43 1.90 -8.77
CA ASP A 79 -6.87 2.56 -9.95
C ASP A 79 -7.06 4.07 -9.80
N GLN A 80 -5.98 4.85 -9.96
CA GLN A 80 -5.97 6.32 -9.78
C GLN A 80 -6.75 7.07 -10.88
N THR A 81 -7.56 6.37 -11.69
CA THR A 81 -8.21 6.87 -12.92
C THR A 81 -9.74 6.65 -12.95
N ALA A 82 -10.43 6.73 -11.81
CA ALA A 82 -11.90 6.77 -11.74
C ALA A 82 -12.52 7.71 -10.68
#